data_AF-H3H041-F1
#
_entry.id   AF-H3H041-F1
#
_cell.length_a   1.000
_cell.length_b   1.000
_cell.length_c   1.000
_cell.angle_alpha   90.00
_cell.angle_beta   90.00
_cell.angle_gamma   90.00
#
_symmetry.space_group_name_H-M   'P 1'
#
loop_
_entity.id
_entity.type
_entity.pdbx_description
1 polymer ?
#
loop_
_entity_poly.entity_id
_entity_poly.type
_entity_poly.pdbx_seq_one_letter_code
_entity_poly.pdbx_strand_id
1 'polypeptide(L)'
;MESLSSTASADLRVLRSPQLSPRPHQVMFQAVHQLALDVGAALVQQLAAQPPARRGVGIFRRHSSASTKKPQKDKKRLIFANAKARSAPKIERDFSQTDPCSLLSDMESQKASKVPFETAVVVFHQVVKTLQQFVTTFAKTDRFVFHLASMRRMFLDLHAVGVKLDYIMEVGGLEDIVKKEKEEHWEKQLQAGREKEEAVLSTRAAKNALPFARKMLPHEPMEALTLLKFEIDFFKPGNSTKHVASMKKVFFSVVRSSNGRVAKIPDWYIPPNAMNYSREKAMLGSVGTTHRGVWEDRKPPDGKKPEKHEGDELEPTLYNVVVKRLFIHADAIEVFRQEVETWFMMDHPNILKLYGASHCSRPALLVFEDATNGPLVNHLALQRQLQAESRREKRKRAHELEQQWPYRNQRHALWSLFLQAAEGLLYLHDDRRLVHSNLKSDNILVTADGQVKLTDFGLGMLALQNHAVQDKKFQELGWRAPNCRQKKLFRPSFQDDIYSLGLCVLDVLVPSLSSIVQAKSPNGPGRVGEEEFDPLADSVLALIPVETHRELVVDMCQVEPEARLTLEQVISRMQRMRDEAALEPADSSECCIL
;
A
#
# COMPACT_ATOMS: atom_id res chain seq x y z
N MET A 1 -22.66 19.92 7.35
CA MET A 1 -22.64 21.19 6.58
C MET A 1 -21.34 21.97 6.70
N GLU A 2 -20.96 22.57 7.85
CA GLU A 2 -19.70 23.34 7.96
C GLU A 2 -18.44 22.52 7.61
N SER A 3 -18.37 21.26 8.07
CA SER A 3 -17.28 20.34 7.70
C SER A 3 -17.22 20.06 6.19
N LEU A 4 -18.37 19.90 5.51
CA LEU A 4 -18.44 19.63 4.07
C LEU A 4 -18.06 20.85 3.25
N SER A 5 -18.52 22.03 3.65
CA SER A 5 -18.13 23.31 3.03
C SER A 5 -16.63 23.57 3.16
N SER A 6 -16.05 23.23 4.32
CA SER A 6 -14.60 23.32 4.54
C SER A 6 -13.83 22.37 3.60
N THR A 7 -14.26 21.11 3.50
CA THR A 7 -13.66 20.11 2.60
C THR A 7 -13.72 20.53 1.14
N ALA A 8 -14.91 20.86 0.61
CA ALA A 8 -15.06 21.30 -0.79
C ALA A 8 -14.23 22.56 -1.11
N SER A 9 -14.15 23.50 -0.15
CA SER A 9 -13.33 24.71 -0.30
C SER A 9 -11.83 24.43 -0.23
N ALA A 10 -11.40 23.41 0.51
CA ALA A 10 -10.02 22.96 0.54
C ALA A 10 -9.65 22.25 -0.77
N ASP A 11 -10.52 21.37 -1.26
CA ASP A 11 -10.35 20.64 -2.53
C ASP A 11 -10.28 21.59 -3.73
N LEU A 12 -11.14 22.62 -3.79
CA LEU A 12 -11.07 23.65 -4.83
C LEU A 12 -9.76 24.46 -4.76
N ARG A 13 -9.23 24.71 -3.55
CA ARG A 13 -7.91 25.33 -3.38
C ARG A 13 -6.79 24.43 -3.87
N VAL A 14 -6.88 23.12 -3.63
CA VAL A 14 -5.93 22.13 -4.17
C VAL A 14 -5.95 22.17 -5.69
N LEU A 15 -7.12 22.14 -6.33
CA LEU A 15 -7.25 22.22 -7.81
C LEU A 15 -6.64 23.50 -8.40
N ARG A 16 -6.65 24.62 -7.67
CA ARG A 16 -6.04 25.89 -8.07
C ARG A 16 -4.55 25.98 -7.73
N SER A 17 -4.00 24.99 -7.03
CA SER A 17 -2.62 25.02 -6.59
C SER A 17 -1.64 24.80 -7.76
N PRO A 18 -0.41 25.34 -7.68
CA PRO A 18 0.63 25.10 -8.69
C PRO A 18 1.01 23.63 -8.83
N GLN A 19 0.71 22.80 -7.83
CA GLN A 19 1.03 21.36 -7.84
C GLN A 19 0.21 20.59 -8.87
N LEU A 20 -0.99 21.08 -9.20
CA LEU A 20 -1.85 20.58 -10.26
C LEU A 20 -1.76 21.42 -11.54
N SER A 21 -0.80 22.35 -11.61
CA SER A 21 -0.59 23.17 -12.80
C SER A 21 -0.06 22.32 -13.97
N PRO A 22 -0.60 22.49 -15.19
CA PRO A 22 -0.38 21.52 -16.27
C PRO A 22 1.06 21.57 -16.83
N ARG A 23 1.64 20.39 -17.10
CA ARG A 23 2.98 20.13 -17.72
C ARG A 23 2.80 19.62 -19.17
N PRO A 24 3.83 19.27 -20.00
CA PRO A 24 3.76 19.08 -21.48
C PRO A 24 2.72 18.14 -22.15
N HIS A 25 1.70 17.71 -21.41
CA HIS A 25 0.49 16.94 -21.77
C HIS A 25 -0.77 17.79 -21.48
N GLN A 26 -0.66 19.12 -21.64
CA GLN A 26 -1.62 20.09 -21.11
C GLN A 26 -3.01 19.97 -21.76
N VAL A 27 -3.14 19.47 -22.99
CA VAL A 27 -4.40 19.66 -23.73
C VAL A 27 -5.46 18.67 -23.25
N MET A 28 -5.11 17.40 -23.09
CA MET A 28 -6.03 16.41 -22.51
C MET A 28 -6.36 16.74 -21.05
N PHE A 29 -5.35 17.04 -20.24
CA PHE A 29 -5.53 17.32 -18.81
C PHE A 29 -6.38 18.58 -18.57
N GLN A 30 -6.19 19.62 -19.38
CA GLN A 30 -6.90 20.90 -19.21
C GLN A 30 -8.41 20.77 -19.38
N ALA A 31 -8.89 19.92 -20.29
CA ALA A 31 -10.32 19.70 -20.49
C ALA A 31 -11.01 19.22 -19.20
N VAL A 32 -10.46 18.18 -18.58
CA VAL A 32 -11.01 17.57 -17.36
C VAL A 32 -10.71 18.40 -16.12
N HIS A 33 -9.52 19.02 -16.04
CA HIS A 33 -9.16 19.90 -14.94
C HIS A 33 -10.05 21.14 -14.87
N GLN A 34 -10.40 21.72 -16.02
CA GLN A 34 -11.33 22.84 -16.09
C GLN A 34 -12.72 22.42 -15.63
N LEU A 35 -13.23 21.26 -16.08
CA LEU A 35 -14.50 20.73 -15.59
C LEU A 35 -14.48 20.54 -14.07
N ALA A 36 -13.40 20.00 -13.50
CA ALA A 36 -13.25 19.83 -12.06
C ALA A 36 -13.29 21.18 -11.30
N LEU A 37 -12.68 22.23 -11.87
CA LEU A 37 -12.73 23.59 -11.31
C LEU A 37 -14.16 24.15 -11.32
N ASP A 38 -14.88 23.95 -12.42
CA ASP A 38 -16.25 24.44 -12.61
C ASP A 38 -17.22 23.73 -11.65
N VAL A 39 -17.14 22.39 -11.57
CA VAL A 39 -17.92 21.56 -10.62
C VAL A 39 -17.60 21.92 -9.17
N GLY A 40 -16.32 22.07 -8.82
CA GLY A 40 -15.90 22.45 -7.48
C GLY A 40 -16.39 23.84 -7.06
N ALA A 41 -16.38 24.80 -7.99
CA ALA A 41 -16.94 26.13 -7.75
C ALA A 41 -18.46 26.09 -7.52
N ALA A 42 -19.18 25.33 -8.35
CA ALA A 42 -20.62 25.15 -8.22
C ALA A 42 -21.01 24.47 -6.89
N LEU A 43 -20.27 23.43 -6.47
CA LEU A 43 -20.46 22.77 -5.16
C LEU A 43 -20.29 23.75 -4.00
N VAL A 44 -19.22 24.56 -4.00
CA VAL A 44 -18.96 25.56 -2.95
C VAL A 44 -20.04 26.62 -2.94
N GLN A 45 -20.49 27.09 -4.11
CA GLN A 45 -21.56 28.07 -4.23
C GLN A 45 -22.89 27.54 -3.66
N GLN A 46 -23.28 26.31 -3.99
CA GLN A 46 -24.53 25.71 -3.52
C GLN A 46 -24.49 25.44 -2.02
N LEU A 47 -23.34 25.01 -1.47
CA LEU A 47 -23.14 24.86 -0.02
C LEU A 47 -23.25 26.20 0.72
N ALA A 48 -22.79 27.30 0.11
CA ALA A 48 -22.89 28.64 0.67
C ALA A 48 -24.33 29.22 0.59
N ALA A 49 -25.14 28.77 -0.37
CA ALA A 49 -26.51 29.23 -0.58
C ALA A 49 -27.54 28.57 0.36
N GLN A 50 -27.18 27.49 1.07
CA GLN A 50 -28.09 26.82 2.01
C GLN A 50 -28.19 27.59 3.33
N PRO A 51 -29.41 27.81 3.88
CA PRO A 51 -29.58 28.56 5.13
C PRO A 51 -28.93 27.83 6.31
N PRO A 52 -28.30 28.55 7.25
CA PRO A 52 -27.73 27.92 8.44
C PRO A 52 -28.83 27.20 9.22
N ALA A 53 -28.60 25.91 9.52
CA ALA A 53 -29.53 25.10 10.31
C ALA A 53 -29.90 25.86 11.59
N ARG A 54 -31.20 26.12 11.79
CA ARG A 54 -31.73 26.78 12.99
C ARG A 54 -31.22 25.99 14.20
N ARG A 55 -30.34 26.61 15.00
CA ARG A 55 -30.09 26.15 16.37
C ARG A 55 -31.45 26.15 17.08
N GLY A 56 -31.94 24.97 17.45
CA GLY A 56 -33.11 24.85 18.31
C GLY A 56 -32.82 25.55 19.62
N VAL A 57 -33.29 26.80 19.77
CA VAL A 57 -33.33 27.47 21.06
C VAL A 57 -34.48 26.82 21.82
N GLY A 58 -34.12 25.88 22.70
CA GLY A 58 -35.03 25.38 23.71
C GLY A 58 -35.58 26.56 24.52
N ILE A 59 -36.90 26.70 24.49
CA ILE A 59 -37.65 27.64 25.32
C ILE A 59 -37.40 27.27 26.78
N PHE A 60 -36.53 28.02 27.46
CA PHE A 60 -36.49 28.06 28.92
C PHE A 60 -37.16 29.35 29.39
N ARG A 61 -38.45 29.23 29.74
CA ARG A 61 -39.17 30.16 30.62
C ARG A 61 -38.42 30.21 31.96
N ARG A 62 -37.85 31.35 32.34
CA ARG A 62 -37.67 31.72 33.75
C ARG A 62 -37.80 33.22 33.95
N HIS A 63 -38.38 33.53 35.10
CA HIS A 63 -38.98 34.79 35.51
C HIS A 63 -38.03 36.00 35.56
N SER A 64 -38.67 37.16 35.45
CA SER A 64 -38.12 38.50 35.67
C SER A 64 -37.46 38.69 37.04
N SER A 65 -36.34 39.39 37.06
CA SER A 65 -36.20 40.62 37.86
C SER A 65 -34.91 41.34 37.47
N ALA A 66 -35.07 42.63 37.23
CA ALA A 66 -34.04 43.57 36.83
C ALA A 66 -32.93 43.75 37.89
N SER A 67 -31.70 43.99 37.44
CA SER A 67 -30.84 45.00 38.06
C SER A 67 -29.60 45.24 37.20
N THR A 68 -29.54 46.45 36.67
CA THR A 68 -28.39 47.11 36.05
C THR A 68 -27.20 47.24 37.00
N LYS A 69 -25.98 46.93 36.53
CA LYS A 69 -24.77 47.74 36.83
C LYS A 69 -23.62 47.41 35.88
N LYS A 70 -23.04 48.47 35.33
CA LYS A 70 -21.88 48.57 34.43
C LYS A 70 -20.54 48.37 35.19
N PRO A 71 -19.40 48.30 34.49
CA PRO A 71 -18.27 47.44 34.83
C PRO A 71 -17.20 48.15 35.66
N GLN A 72 -16.36 47.37 36.35
CA GLN A 72 -15.11 47.89 36.91
C GLN A 72 -13.96 46.91 36.68
N LYS A 73 -12.91 47.44 36.05
CA LYS A 73 -11.61 46.83 35.82
C LYS A 73 -10.96 46.53 37.17
N ASP A 74 -10.30 45.38 37.28
CA ASP A 74 -9.07 45.31 38.07
C ASP A 74 -8.06 44.32 37.48
N LYS A 75 -6.84 44.84 37.30
CA LYS A 75 -5.63 44.12 36.93
C LYS A 75 -5.12 43.38 38.17
N LYS A 76 -4.65 42.14 38.02
CA LYS A 76 -3.31 41.71 38.48
C LYS A 76 -3.02 40.22 38.25
N ARG A 77 -1.74 40.02 37.89
CA ARG A 77 -0.84 38.88 38.18
C ARG A 77 -0.82 37.68 37.24
N LEU A 78 0.10 37.84 36.29
CA LEU A 78 1.02 36.86 35.74
C LEU A 78 1.63 35.96 36.83
N ILE A 79 1.44 34.63 36.74
CA ILE A 79 2.39 33.62 37.24
C ILE A 79 2.47 32.52 36.17
N PHE A 80 3.69 32.27 35.72
CA PHE A 80 4.08 31.16 34.86
C PHE A 80 3.90 29.83 35.61
N ALA A 81 3.16 28.90 35.02
CA ALA A 81 3.28 27.48 35.31
C ALA A 81 3.10 26.68 34.02
N ASN A 82 4.21 26.14 33.55
CA ASN A 82 4.33 25.23 32.42
C ASN A 82 3.62 23.91 32.79
N ALA A 83 2.45 23.64 32.22
CA ALA A 83 1.77 22.36 32.36
C ALA A 83 1.71 21.68 30.99
N LYS A 84 2.56 20.67 30.82
CA LYS A 84 2.49 19.66 29.76
C LYS A 84 1.06 19.13 29.66
N ALA A 85 0.36 19.49 28.60
CA ALA A 85 -0.91 18.89 28.25
C ALA A 85 -0.67 17.44 27.85
N ARG A 86 -1.19 16.51 28.66
CA ARG A 86 -1.42 15.12 28.28
C ARG A 86 -2.37 15.10 27.09
N SER A 87 -1.89 14.75 25.92
CA SER A 87 -2.73 14.40 24.78
C SER A 87 -3.28 12.98 25.00
N ALA A 88 -4.54 12.89 25.43
CA ALA A 88 -5.33 11.68 25.29
C ALA A 88 -5.56 11.40 23.78
N PRO A 89 -5.58 10.14 23.33
CA PRO A 89 -5.82 9.82 21.93
C PRO A 89 -7.28 10.12 21.60
N LYS A 90 -7.51 11.05 20.66
CA LYS A 90 -8.79 11.16 19.97
C LYS A 90 -8.91 9.98 19.01
N ILE A 91 -9.89 9.12 19.27
CA ILE A 91 -10.37 8.13 18.31
C ILE A 91 -11.05 8.93 17.20
N GLU A 92 -10.33 9.20 16.11
CA GLU A 92 -10.95 9.57 14.84
C GLU A 92 -11.57 8.29 14.27
N ARG A 93 -12.91 8.29 14.12
CA ARG A 93 -13.58 7.26 13.33
C ARG A 93 -13.20 7.49 11.87
N ASP A 94 -12.34 6.62 11.38
CA ASP A 94 -11.86 6.59 10.01
C ASP A 94 -13.04 6.19 9.09
N PHE A 95 -13.59 7.14 8.34
CA PHE A 95 -14.60 6.89 7.29
C PHE A 95 -13.94 6.44 5.96
N SER A 96 -12.83 5.70 6.03
CA SER A 96 -12.06 5.26 4.86
C SER A 96 -12.31 3.82 4.44
N GLN A 97 -13.33 3.16 5.01
CA GLN A 97 -13.69 1.78 4.69
C GLN A 97 -15.13 1.70 4.16
N THR A 98 -15.30 2.04 2.89
CA THR A 98 -16.42 1.51 2.10
C THR A 98 -15.87 1.01 0.79
N ASP A 99 -16.06 -0.29 0.58
CA ASP A 99 -15.63 -1.09 -0.56
C ASP A 99 -16.20 -0.52 -1.88
N PRO A 100 -15.37 -0.15 -2.88
CA PRO A 100 -15.83 0.61 -4.07
C PRO A 100 -16.80 -0.13 -4.98
N CYS A 101 -16.84 -1.47 -4.95
CA CYS A 101 -17.68 -2.27 -5.86
C CYS A 101 -18.93 -2.88 -5.20
N SER A 102 -18.96 -3.01 -3.87
CA SER A 102 -20.16 -3.51 -3.16
C SER A 102 -21.38 -2.60 -3.32
N LEU A 103 -21.15 -1.30 -3.59
CA LEU A 103 -22.22 -0.33 -3.83
C LEU A 103 -22.75 -0.35 -5.27
N LEU A 104 -22.05 -0.96 -6.24
CA LEU A 104 -22.52 -0.96 -7.63
C LEU A 104 -23.42 -2.15 -7.94
N SER A 105 -23.19 -3.33 -7.34
CA SER A 105 -24.02 -4.52 -7.58
C SER A 105 -25.37 -4.49 -6.86
N ASP A 106 -25.47 -3.75 -5.74
CA ASP A 106 -26.72 -3.66 -4.97
C ASP A 106 -27.67 -2.53 -5.45
N MET A 107 -27.24 -1.69 -6.40
CA MET A 107 -27.95 -0.45 -6.76
C MET A 107 -28.83 -0.53 -8.02
N GLU A 108 -28.82 -1.63 -8.77
CA GLU A 108 -29.74 -1.80 -9.92
C GLU A 108 -31.18 -2.16 -9.52
N SER A 109 -31.46 -2.41 -8.23
CA SER A 109 -32.77 -2.87 -7.76
C SER A 109 -33.61 -1.84 -6.99
N GLN A 110 -33.18 -0.58 -6.83
CA GLN A 110 -33.95 0.43 -6.09
C GLN A 110 -34.15 1.74 -6.86
N LYS A 111 -35.31 1.86 -7.51
CA LYS A 111 -35.81 3.14 -8.04
C LYS A 111 -36.22 4.07 -6.88
N ALA A 112 -35.75 5.32 -6.98
CA ALA A 112 -36.21 6.53 -6.28
C ALA A 112 -35.96 6.63 -4.76
N SER A 113 -34.69 6.72 -4.37
CA SER A 113 -34.27 7.48 -3.18
C SER A 113 -33.28 8.54 -3.65
N LYS A 114 -33.54 9.83 -3.40
CA LYS A 114 -32.60 10.91 -3.72
C LYS A 114 -31.30 10.65 -2.98
N VAL A 115 -30.23 10.32 -3.71
CA VAL A 115 -28.88 10.20 -3.15
C VAL A 115 -28.51 11.56 -2.51
N PRO A 116 -27.95 11.60 -1.28
CA PRO A 116 -27.71 12.86 -0.58
C PRO A 116 -26.64 13.73 -1.28
N PHE A 117 -26.80 15.05 -1.25
CA PHE A 117 -25.82 16.03 -1.76
C PHE A 117 -24.43 15.86 -1.11
N GLU A 118 -24.39 15.33 0.11
CA GLU A 118 -23.18 14.93 0.81
C GLU A 118 -22.33 13.94 0.00
N THR A 119 -22.95 13.02 -0.74
CA THR A 119 -22.26 12.08 -1.62
C THR A 119 -21.48 12.81 -2.71
N ALA A 120 -22.05 13.87 -3.30
CA ALA A 120 -21.38 14.67 -4.32
C ALA A 120 -20.07 15.30 -3.79
N VAL A 121 -20.06 15.78 -2.54
CA VAL A 121 -18.86 16.34 -1.89
C VAL A 121 -17.80 15.26 -1.62
N VAL A 122 -18.21 14.09 -1.14
CA VAL A 122 -17.29 12.97 -0.86
C VAL A 122 -16.65 12.46 -2.16
N VAL A 123 -17.45 12.28 -3.22
CA VAL A 123 -16.94 11.84 -4.53
C VAL A 123 -16.07 12.91 -5.16
N PHE A 124 -16.40 14.20 -5.00
CA PHE A 124 -15.54 15.30 -5.46
C PHE A 124 -14.17 15.31 -4.78
N HIS A 125 -14.12 15.09 -3.47
CA HIS A 125 -12.87 14.94 -2.73
C HIS A 125 -12.00 13.79 -3.31
N GLN A 126 -12.64 12.68 -3.66
CA GLN A 126 -11.96 11.54 -4.29
C GLN A 126 -11.47 11.87 -5.72
N VAL A 127 -12.22 12.67 -6.48
CA VAL A 127 -11.78 13.16 -7.80
C VAL A 127 -10.53 14.03 -7.67
N VAL A 128 -10.50 14.96 -6.71
CA VAL A 128 -9.31 15.81 -6.49
C VAL A 128 -8.08 14.97 -6.12
N LYS A 129 -8.23 13.97 -5.25
CA LYS A 129 -7.17 13.00 -4.95
C LYS A 129 -6.72 12.22 -6.19
N THR A 130 -7.66 11.80 -7.04
CA THR A 130 -7.36 11.08 -8.28
C THR A 130 -6.56 11.95 -9.25
N LEU A 131 -6.89 13.24 -9.38
CA LEU A 131 -6.14 14.19 -10.20
C LEU A 131 -4.73 14.47 -9.65
N GLN A 132 -4.56 14.55 -8.33
CA GLN A 132 -3.22 14.64 -7.71
C GLN A 132 -2.40 13.39 -8.02
N GLN A 133 -2.99 12.21 -7.87
CA GLN A 133 -2.35 10.93 -8.21
C GLN A 133 -1.96 10.89 -9.69
N PHE A 134 -2.85 11.28 -10.60
CA PHE A 134 -2.59 11.36 -12.04
C PHE A 134 -1.31 12.14 -12.35
N VAL A 135 -1.16 13.36 -11.81
CA VAL A 135 0.05 14.19 -12.03
C VAL A 135 1.32 13.48 -11.52
N THR A 136 1.23 12.77 -10.39
CA THR A 136 2.38 12.03 -9.84
C THR A 136 2.71 10.74 -10.60
N THR A 137 1.70 10.04 -11.12
CA THR A 137 1.81 8.80 -11.91
C THR A 137 2.46 9.11 -13.26
N PHE A 138 2.03 10.18 -13.92
CA PHE A 138 2.53 10.58 -15.25
C PHE A 138 3.65 11.62 -15.20
N ALA A 139 4.35 11.78 -14.07
CA ALA A 139 5.39 12.79 -13.89
C ALA A 139 6.56 12.68 -14.89
N LYS A 140 6.84 11.48 -15.43
CA LYS A 140 7.90 11.23 -16.45
C LYS A 140 7.48 11.58 -17.88
N THR A 141 6.22 11.97 -18.12
CA THR A 141 5.71 12.27 -19.48
C THR A 141 6.17 13.63 -20.01
N ASP A 142 6.92 14.41 -19.24
CA ASP A 142 7.72 15.52 -19.76
C ASP A 142 8.74 15.04 -20.81
N ARG A 143 9.13 13.77 -20.74
CA ARG A 143 9.98 13.10 -21.70
C ARG A 143 9.15 12.43 -22.80
N PHE A 144 9.52 12.76 -24.03
CA PHE A 144 8.86 12.33 -25.25
C PHE A 144 8.47 10.85 -25.32
N VAL A 145 9.39 9.93 -24.98
CA VAL A 145 9.14 8.50 -25.15
C VAL A 145 8.13 7.96 -24.13
N PHE A 146 8.19 8.46 -22.90
CA PHE A 146 7.26 8.07 -21.83
C PHE A 146 5.87 8.65 -22.07
N HIS A 147 5.78 9.88 -22.62
CA HIS A 147 4.52 10.46 -23.10
C HIS A 147 3.90 9.60 -24.18
N LEU A 148 4.69 9.26 -25.20
CA LEU A 148 4.23 8.46 -26.32
C LEU A 148 3.70 7.09 -25.85
N ALA A 149 4.41 6.41 -24.94
CA ALA A 149 3.99 5.10 -24.44
C ALA A 149 2.78 5.14 -23.47
N SER A 150 2.49 6.30 -22.85
CA SER A 150 1.44 6.43 -21.82
C SER A 150 0.16 7.10 -22.31
N MET A 151 0.10 7.52 -23.58
CA MET A 151 -0.96 8.39 -24.09
C MET A 151 -2.37 7.79 -23.94
N ARG A 152 -2.55 6.51 -24.31
CA ARG A 152 -3.84 5.81 -24.15
C ARG A 152 -4.25 5.73 -22.68
N ARG A 153 -3.33 5.35 -21.79
CA ARG A 153 -3.62 5.24 -20.36
C ARG A 153 -4.00 6.60 -19.77
N MET A 154 -3.27 7.67 -20.10
CA MET A 154 -3.63 9.02 -19.65
C MET A 154 -5.03 9.44 -20.10
N PHE A 155 -5.40 9.14 -21.34
CA PHE A 155 -6.73 9.43 -21.87
C PHE A 155 -7.82 8.68 -21.08
N LEU A 156 -7.65 7.38 -20.83
CA LEU A 156 -8.61 6.57 -20.07
C LEU A 156 -8.76 7.06 -18.62
N ASP A 157 -7.66 7.40 -17.96
CA ASP A 157 -7.68 7.90 -16.58
C ASP A 157 -8.41 9.25 -16.48
N LEU A 158 -8.17 10.14 -17.44
CA LEU A 158 -8.87 11.43 -17.52
C LEU A 158 -10.36 11.26 -17.86
N HIS A 159 -10.68 10.34 -18.76
CA HIS A 159 -12.07 10.01 -19.10
C HIS A 159 -12.81 9.48 -17.86
N ALA A 160 -12.21 8.55 -17.11
CA ALA A 160 -12.80 8.03 -15.87
C ALA A 160 -13.02 9.12 -14.81
N VAL A 161 -12.14 10.13 -14.74
CA VAL A 161 -12.36 11.31 -13.89
C VAL A 161 -13.53 12.15 -14.39
N GLY A 162 -13.64 12.38 -15.69
CA GLY A 162 -14.75 13.12 -16.29
C GLY A 162 -16.11 12.45 -16.03
N VAL A 163 -16.21 11.13 -16.18
CA VAL A 163 -17.42 10.35 -15.85
C VAL A 163 -17.82 10.52 -14.37
N LYS A 164 -16.84 10.53 -13.45
CA LYS A 164 -17.11 10.80 -12.03
C LYS A 164 -17.60 12.24 -11.80
N LEU A 165 -17.11 13.21 -12.56
CA LEU A 165 -17.56 14.59 -12.50
C LEU A 165 -19.01 14.73 -13.00
N ASP A 166 -19.38 14.03 -14.07
CA ASP A 166 -20.78 13.97 -14.54
C ASP A 166 -21.70 13.39 -13.47
N TYR A 167 -21.30 12.29 -12.82
CA TYR A 167 -22.04 11.72 -11.69
C TYR A 167 -22.19 12.70 -10.50
N ILE A 168 -21.14 13.44 -10.17
CA ILE A 168 -21.21 14.50 -9.13
C ILE A 168 -22.20 15.59 -9.54
N MET A 169 -22.21 15.97 -10.82
CA MET A 169 -23.15 16.97 -11.31
C MET A 169 -24.60 16.48 -11.19
N GLU A 170 -24.86 15.24 -11.56
CA GLU A 170 -26.19 14.61 -11.47
C GLU A 170 -26.69 14.50 -10.02
N VAL A 171 -25.89 13.92 -9.13
CA VAL A 171 -26.28 13.75 -7.73
C VAL A 171 -26.32 15.09 -6.98
N GLY A 172 -25.50 16.06 -7.40
CA GLY A 172 -25.46 17.40 -6.84
C GLY A 172 -26.57 18.34 -7.33
N GLY A 173 -27.23 18.02 -8.46
CA GLY A 173 -28.15 18.94 -9.14
C GLY A 173 -27.44 20.19 -9.64
N LEU A 174 -26.23 20.04 -10.18
CA LEU A 174 -25.33 21.13 -10.60
C LEU A 174 -25.39 21.42 -12.09
N GLU A 175 -26.15 20.65 -12.87
CA GLU A 175 -26.15 20.72 -14.32
C GLU A 175 -26.54 22.10 -14.83
N ASP A 176 -27.54 22.73 -14.24
CA ASP A 176 -27.99 24.07 -14.64
C ASP A 176 -26.98 25.17 -14.31
N ILE A 177 -26.09 24.93 -13.35
CA ILE A 177 -25.03 25.87 -12.93
C ILE A 177 -23.83 25.72 -13.86
N VAL A 178 -23.42 24.48 -14.15
CA VAL A 178 -22.21 24.18 -14.95
C VAL A 178 -22.48 24.24 -16.46
N LYS A 179 -23.63 23.75 -16.94
CA LYS A 179 -23.98 23.70 -18.38
C LYS A 179 -24.37 25.06 -18.98
N LYS A 180 -24.68 26.07 -18.15
CA LYS A 180 -25.05 27.42 -18.63
C LYS A 180 -23.93 28.15 -19.37
N GLU A 181 -22.67 27.71 -19.26
CA GLU A 181 -21.53 28.45 -19.81
C GLU A 181 -20.82 27.77 -21.01
N LYS A 182 -21.12 26.51 -21.38
CA LYS A 182 -20.36 25.79 -22.42
C LYS A 182 -21.23 24.84 -23.25
N GLU A 183 -21.35 25.11 -24.56
CA GLU A 183 -21.97 24.21 -25.56
C GLU A 183 -21.06 23.05 -26.00
N GLU A 184 -19.81 22.98 -25.50
CA GLU A 184 -18.88 21.89 -25.81
C GLU A 184 -18.77 20.87 -24.66
N HIS A 185 -19.18 19.64 -24.96
CA HIS A 185 -19.04 18.47 -24.08
C HIS A 185 -17.57 18.20 -23.75
N TRP A 186 -17.22 18.00 -22.47
CA TRP A 186 -15.83 17.82 -22.01
C TRP A 186 -15.14 16.63 -22.68
N GLU A 187 -15.88 15.56 -23.03
CA GLU A 187 -15.35 14.41 -23.76
C GLU A 187 -14.84 14.79 -25.16
N LYS A 188 -15.55 15.68 -25.86
CA LYS A 188 -15.11 16.16 -27.18
C LYS A 188 -13.82 16.96 -27.05
N GLN A 189 -13.68 17.77 -26.01
CA GLN A 189 -12.46 18.52 -25.72
C GLN A 189 -11.30 17.59 -25.36
N LEU A 190 -11.56 16.55 -24.55
CA LEU A 190 -10.58 15.53 -24.20
C LEU A 190 -10.09 14.77 -25.45
N GLN A 191 -11.01 14.36 -26.32
CA GLN A 191 -10.71 13.65 -27.57
C GLN A 191 -9.94 14.54 -28.57
N ALA A 192 -10.37 15.79 -28.78
CA ALA A 192 -9.62 16.76 -29.59
C ALA A 192 -8.22 17.02 -29.01
N GLY A 193 -8.10 17.06 -27.68
CA GLY A 193 -6.82 17.15 -26.99
C GLY A 193 -5.90 15.97 -27.27
N ARG A 194 -6.43 14.74 -27.22
CA ARG A 194 -5.70 13.51 -27.58
C ARG A 194 -5.16 13.57 -29.01
N GLU A 195 -6.00 13.95 -29.97
CA GLU A 195 -5.62 14.04 -31.38
C GLU A 195 -4.53 15.09 -31.64
N LYS A 196 -4.64 16.26 -30.98
CA LYS A 196 -3.64 17.32 -31.06
C LYS A 196 -2.29 16.86 -30.49
N GLU A 197 -2.28 16.24 -29.31
CA GLU A 197 -1.07 15.71 -28.71
C GLU A 197 -0.46 14.59 -29.56
N GLU A 198 -1.27 13.67 -30.07
CA GLU A 198 -0.82 12.62 -30.97
C GLU A 198 -0.15 13.17 -32.23
N ALA A 199 -0.71 14.21 -32.84
CA ALA A 199 -0.15 14.84 -34.03
C ALA A 199 1.24 15.46 -33.75
N VAL A 200 1.41 16.11 -32.59
CA VAL A 200 2.70 16.65 -32.15
C VAL A 200 3.72 15.53 -31.93
N LEU A 201 3.34 14.47 -31.21
CA LEU A 201 4.20 13.33 -30.93
C LEU A 201 4.60 12.59 -32.21
N SER A 202 3.66 12.40 -33.14
CA SER A 202 3.92 11.77 -34.44
C SER A 202 4.90 12.57 -35.29
N THR A 203 4.72 13.90 -35.35
CA THR A 203 5.63 14.80 -36.06
C THR A 203 7.03 14.74 -35.46
N ARG A 204 7.13 14.70 -34.13
CA ARG A 204 8.41 14.57 -33.41
C ARG A 204 9.06 13.21 -33.64
N ALA A 205 8.30 12.12 -33.67
CA ALA A 205 8.79 10.78 -34.03
C ALA A 205 9.33 10.75 -35.47
N ALA A 206 8.75 11.55 -36.37
CA ALA A 206 9.14 11.59 -37.77
C ALA A 206 10.52 12.24 -38.02
N LYS A 207 10.83 13.35 -37.32
CA LYS A 207 12.00 14.24 -37.51
C LYS A 207 13.37 13.69 -37.02
N ASN A 208 13.57 12.36 -37.00
CA ASN A 208 14.71 11.59 -36.43
C ASN A 208 14.56 11.23 -34.95
N ALA A 209 14.40 9.94 -34.68
CA ALA A 209 14.30 9.38 -33.34
C ALA A 209 15.66 9.07 -32.66
N LEU A 210 16.77 9.20 -33.40
CA LEU A 210 18.14 8.93 -32.92
C LEU A 210 18.64 9.86 -31.78
N PRO A 211 18.35 11.19 -31.80
CA PRO A 211 18.78 12.10 -30.74
C PRO A 211 18.15 11.83 -29.37
N PHE A 212 17.03 11.09 -29.32
CA PHE A 212 16.31 10.88 -28.06
C PHE A 212 17.05 9.94 -27.11
N ALA A 213 17.65 8.87 -27.63
CA ALA A 213 18.43 7.95 -26.79
C ALA A 213 19.72 8.56 -26.25
N ARG A 214 20.34 9.49 -26.99
CA ARG A 214 21.54 10.21 -26.52
C ARG A 214 21.26 11.14 -25.34
N LYS A 215 20.00 11.53 -25.13
CA LYS A 215 19.56 12.41 -24.02
C LYS A 215 18.93 11.64 -22.86
N MET A 216 18.83 10.31 -22.95
CA MET A 216 18.28 9.47 -21.89
C MET A 216 19.31 9.26 -20.78
N LEU A 217 18.84 9.16 -19.53
CA LEU A 217 19.70 8.68 -18.44
C LEU A 217 20.05 7.19 -18.67
N PRO A 218 21.17 6.68 -18.12
CA PRO A 218 21.63 5.31 -18.41
C PRO A 218 20.61 4.18 -18.17
N HIS A 219 19.64 4.38 -17.26
CA HIS A 219 18.63 3.38 -16.92
C HIS A 219 17.32 3.49 -17.73
N GLU A 220 17.12 4.59 -18.43
CA GLU A 220 15.86 4.88 -19.14
C GLU A 220 15.64 4.10 -20.44
N PRO A 221 16.68 3.75 -21.24
CA PRO A 221 16.44 3.05 -22.49
C PRO A 221 15.68 1.75 -22.31
N MET A 222 16.00 0.97 -21.26
CA MET A 222 15.30 -0.29 -21.00
C MET A 222 13.86 -0.03 -20.54
N GLU A 223 13.62 0.93 -19.65
CA GLU A 223 12.27 1.32 -19.22
C GLU A 223 11.40 1.75 -20.40
N ALA A 224 11.94 2.60 -21.27
CA ALA A 224 11.27 3.12 -22.45
C ALA A 224 10.95 2.01 -23.47
N LEU A 225 11.90 1.11 -23.76
CA LEU A 225 11.68 -0.01 -24.67
C LEU A 225 10.61 -0.97 -24.15
N THR A 226 10.64 -1.30 -22.86
CA THR A 226 9.66 -2.20 -22.24
C THR A 226 8.27 -1.58 -22.24
N LEU A 227 8.11 -0.30 -21.91
CA LEU A 227 6.83 0.40 -21.95
C LEU A 227 6.24 0.48 -23.36
N LEU A 228 7.04 0.90 -24.35
CA LEU A 228 6.60 0.95 -25.75
C LEU A 228 6.17 -0.41 -26.26
N LYS A 229 6.96 -1.44 -25.98
CA LYS A 229 6.68 -2.80 -26.44
C LYS A 229 5.44 -3.37 -25.75
N PHE A 230 5.27 -3.13 -24.45
CA PHE A 230 4.06 -3.49 -23.72
C PHE A 230 2.81 -2.89 -24.36
N GLU A 231 2.81 -1.57 -24.62
CA GLU A 231 1.68 -0.89 -25.23
C GLU A 231 1.40 -1.39 -26.66
N ILE A 232 2.45 -1.64 -27.46
CA ILE A 232 2.33 -2.19 -28.82
C ILE A 232 1.78 -3.63 -28.83
N ASP A 233 2.20 -4.46 -27.87
CA ASP A 233 1.86 -5.88 -27.86
C ASP A 233 0.45 -6.12 -27.29
N PHE A 234 0.06 -5.42 -26.22
CA PHE A 234 -1.20 -5.69 -25.51
C PHE A 234 -2.33 -4.72 -25.84
N PHE A 235 -2.03 -3.48 -26.26
CA PHE A 235 -3.03 -2.43 -26.41
C PHE A 235 -3.06 -1.79 -27.80
N LYS A 236 -2.62 -2.54 -28.82
CA LYS A 236 -2.71 -2.11 -30.22
C LYS A 236 -4.14 -1.69 -30.64
N PRO A 237 -5.23 -2.41 -30.28
CA PRO A 237 -6.59 -2.03 -30.69
C PRO A 237 -7.06 -0.69 -30.11
N GLY A 238 -6.67 -0.37 -28.87
CA GLY A 238 -7.05 0.89 -28.19
C GLY A 238 -6.26 2.13 -28.66
N ASN A 239 -5.35 1.96 -29.62
CA ASN A 239 -4.51 3.02 -30.17
C ASN A 239 -4.78 3.25 -31.66
N SER A 240 -4.70 4.51 -32.10
CA SER A 240 -4.79 4.83 -33.52
C SER A 240 -3.65 4.15 -34.30
N THR A 241 -3.89 3.83 -35.57
CA THR A 241 -2.87 3.22 -36.44
C THR A 241 -1.63 4.11 -36.58
N LYS A 242 -1.84 5.44 -36.63
CA LYS A 242 -0.78 6.46 -36.69
C LYS A 242 0.04 6.51 -35.39
N HIS A 243 -0.60 6.40 -34.24
CA HIS A 243 0.07 6.36 -32.95
C HIS A 243 0.92 5.09 -32.79
N VAL A 244 0.37 3.92 -33.15
CA VAL A 244 1.10 2.65 -33.14
C VAL A 244 2.32 2.70 -34.06
N ALA A 245 2.18 3.27 -35.26
CA ALA A 245 3.31 3.45 -36.18
C ALA A 245 4.40 4.34 -35.58
N SER A 246 4.02 5.43 -34.90
CA SER A 246 4.94 6.32 -34.20
C SER A 246 5.67 5.60 -33.06
N MET A 247 4.95 4.83 -32.23
CA MET A 247 5.55 4.01 -31.17
C MET A 247 6.57 3.01 -31.73
N LYS A 248 6.22 2.28 -32.79
CA LYS A 248 7.15 1.33 -33.45
C LYS A 248 8.40 2.02 -33.98
N LYS A 249 8.25 3.17 -34.64
CA LYS A 249 9.39 3.94 -35.17
C LYS A 249 10.34 4.37 -34.05
N VAL A 250 9.80 4.86 -32.94
CA VAL A 250 10.59 5.26 -31.76
C VAL A 250 11.24 4.04 -31.11
N PHE A 251 10.51 2.93 -30.93
CA PHE A 251 11.03 1.67 -30.39
C PHE A 251 12.29 1.20 -31.14
N PHE A 252 12.20 1.03 -32.46
CA PHE A 252 13.36 0.59 -33.26
C PHE A 252 14.50 1.61 -33.28
N SER A 253 14.19 2.89 -33.12
CA SER A 253 15.23 3.90 -32.99
C SER A 253 15.99 3.78 -31.67
N VAL A 254 15.28 3.59 -30.55
CA VAL A 254 15.92 3.39 -29.25
C VAL A 254 16.80 2.15 -29.29
N VAL A 255 16.30 1.01 -29.79
CA VAL A 255 17.08 -0.24 -29.97
C VAL A 255 18.40 0.01 -30.72
N ARG A 256 18.36 0.70 -31.87
CA ARG A 256 19.55 0.98 -32.68
C ARG A 256 20.59 1.87 -31.98
N SER A 257 20.15 2.68 -31.04
CA SER A 257 21.00 3.72 -30.41
C SER A 257 21.50 3.39 -29.00
N SER A 258 20.80 2.51 -28.27
CA SER A 258 21.17 2.13 -26.90
C SER A 258 21.80 0.74 -26.79
N ASN A 259 21.86 -0.02 -27.89
CA ASN A 259 22.19 -1.46 -27.90
C ASN A 259 21.28 -2.32 -27.00
N GLY A 260 20.19 -1.75 -26.47
CA GLY A 260 19.21 -2.43 -25.65
C GLY A 260 18.32 -3.36 -26.47
N ARG A 261 17.90 -4.47 -25.88
CA ARG A 261 17.02 -5.46 -26.50
C ARG A 261 15.88 -5.80 -25.55
N VAL A 262 14.65 -5.80 -26.06
CA VAL A 262 13.47 -6.34 -25.36
C VAL A 262 12.78 -7.32 -26.29
N ALA A 263 13.06 -8.61 -26.09
CA ALA A 263 12.57 -9.67 -26.97
C ALA A 263 11.10 -10.02 -26.67
N LYS A 264 10.79 -10.30 -25.40
CA LYS A 264 9.45 -10.60 -24.88
C LYS A 264 9.20 -9.74 -23.64
N ILE A 265 7.97 -9.27 -23.47
CA ILE A 265 7.53 -8.70 -22.20
C ILE A 265 7.28 -9.87 -21.23
N PRO A 266 7.86 -9.87 -20.03
CA PRO A 266 7.56 -10.90 -19.03
C PRO A 266 6.08 -10.88 -18.64
N ASP A 267 5.50 -12.06 -18.40
CA ASP A 267 4.05 -12.18 -18.15
C ASP A 267 3.66 -11.43 -16.85
N TRP A 268 4.55 -11.42 -15.86
CA TRP A 268 4.46 -10.67 -14.60
C TRP A 268 4.69 -9.16 -14.72
N TYR A 269 5.03 -8.63 -15.90
CA TYR A 269 5.33 -7.21 -16.04
C TYR A 269 4.07 -6.37 -15.83
N ILE A 270 4.12 -5.46 -14.85
CA ILE A 270 3.11 -4.43 -14.63
C ILE A 270 3.80 -3.09 -14.90
N PRO A 271 3.29 -2.22 -15.79
CA PRO A 271 3.91 -0.94 -16.03
C PRO A 271 3.65 0.02 -14.84
N PRO A 272 4.60 0.90 -14.47
CA PRO A 272 4.44 1.80 -13.32
C PRO A 272 3.19 2.68 -13.35
N ASN A 273 2.68 2.99 -14.54
CA ASN A 273 1.51 3.84 -14.76
C ASN A 273 0.16 3.08 -14.72
N ALA A 274 0.17 1.76 -14.53
CA ALA A 274 -1.05 0.98 -14.30
C ALA A 274 -1.50 1.01 -12.82
N MET A 275 -0.67 1.54 -11.92
CA MET A 275 -0.94 1.56 -10.48
C MET A 275 -1.12 2.99 -9.98
N ASN A 276 -2.14 3.19 -9.15
CA ASN A 276 -2.37 4.43 -8.42
C ASN A 276 -2.14 4.18 -6.93
N TYR A 277 -1.09 4.77 -6.35
CA TYR A 277 -0.75 4.55 -4.95
C TYR A 277 -0.28 5.83 -4.26
N SER A 278 -0.59 5.96 -2.96
CA SER A 278 -0.22 7.14 -2.19
C SER A 278 1.27 7.13 -1.84
N ARG A 279 1.98 8.20 -2.22
CA ARG A 279 3.40 8.37 -1.86
C ARG A 279 3.62 9.00 -0.49
N GLU A 280 2.56 9.51 0.14
CA GLU A 280 2.64 10.24 1.41
C GLU A 280 2.68 9.32 2.62
N LYS A 281 1.93 8.21 2.60
CA LYS A 281 1.85 7.23 3.68
C LYS A 281 2.70 6.00 3.35
N ALA A 282 4.01 6.15 3.44
CA ALA A 282 4.95 5.05 3.21
C ALA A 282 5.12 4.19 4.48
N MET A 283 5.02 2.88 4.32
CA MET A 283 5.51 1.90 5.30
C MET A 283 7.00 1.68 5.02
N LEU A 284 7.84 1.95 6.01
CA LEU A 284 9.29 1.77 5.88
C LEU A 284 9.60 0.28 6.05
N GLY A 285 10.18 -0.34 5.01
CA GLY A 285 10.70 -1.70 5.07
C GLY A 285 12.22 -1.71 5.05
N SER A 286 12.80 -2.89 5.30
CA SER A 286 14.25 -3.10 5.33
C SER A 286 14.94 -2.81 4.00
N VAL A 287 14.28 -3.19 2.92
CA VAL A 287 14.85 -3.15 1.56
C VAL A 287 14.28 -2.02 0.69
N GLY A 288 13.33 -1.25 1.21
CA GLY A 288 12.68 -0.16 0.47
C GLY A 288 11.44 0.42 1.14
N THR A 289 10.63 1.15 0.37
CA THR A 289 9.39 1.76 0.88
C THR A 289 8.18 1.09 0.28
N THR A 290 7.15 0.87 1.10
CA THR A 290 5.94 0.15 0.70
C THR A 290 4.74 1.09 0.79
N HIS A 291 3.84 1.01 -0.19
CA HIS A 291 2.73 1.93 -0.36
C HIS A 291 1.44 1.18 -0.71
N ARG A 292 0.32 1.51 -0.06
CA ARG A 292 -0.99 0.97 -0.45
C ARG A 292 -1.51 1.72 -1.68
N GLY A 293 -2.15 0.99 -2.57
CA GLY A 293 -2.72 1.53 -3.79
C GLY A 293 -3.75 0.62 -4.42
N VAL A 294 -4.16 1.01 -5.62
CA VAL A 294 -5.08 0.27 -6.47
C VAL A 294 -4.37 -0.01 -7.79
N TRP A 295 -4.46 -1.25 -8.23
CA TRP A 295 -4.03 -1.67 -9.56
C TRP A 295 -5.27 -1.95 -10.39
N GLU A 296 -5.37 -1.27 -11.54
CA GLU A 296 -6.39 -1.57 -12.54
C GLU A 296 -5.78 -2.50 -13.58
N ASP A 297 -6.09 -3.80 -13.47
CA ASP A 297 -5.66 -4.75 -14.48
C ASP A 297 -6.55 -4.64 -15.70
N ARG A 298 -5.91 -4.30 -16.83
CA ARG A 298 -6.52 -4.17 -18.15
C ARG A 298 -5.91 -5.15 -19.14
N LYS A 299 -5.06 -6.08 -18.68
CA LYS A 299 -4.59 -7.16 -19.54
C LYS A 299 -5.78 -8.07 -19.89
N PRO A 300 -5.79 -8.67 -21.09
CA PRO A 300 -6.74 -9.72 -21.41
C PRO A 300 -6.69 -10.86 -20.36
N PRO A 301 -7.82 -11.51 -20.01
CA PRO A 301 -7.91 -12.52 -18.95
C PRO A 301 -7.01 -13.73 -19.14
N ASP A 302 -6.67 -14.08 -20.38
CA ASP A 302 -5.74 -15.17 -20.70
C ASP A 302 -4.27 -14.76 -20.55
N GLY A 303 -3.99 -13.49 -20.20
CA GLY A 303 -2.66 -12.90 -20.08
C GLY A 303 -1.88 -12.88 -21.40
N LYS A 304 -2.48 -13.34 -22.50
CA LYS A 304 -1.83 -13.50 -23.79
C LYS A 304 -2.03 -12.25 -24.63
N LYS A 305 -1.19 -12.15 -25.65
CA LYS A 305 -1.36 -11.14 -26.69
C LYS A 305 -2.71 -11.39 -27.36
N PRO A 306 -3.61 -10.39 -27.46
CA PRO A 306 -4.91 -10.59 -28.07
C PRO A 306 -4.71 -11.10 -29.50
N GLU A 307 -5.19 -12.31 -29.78
CA GLU A 307 -5.37 -12.79 -31.13
C GLU A 307 -6.49 -11.95 -31.78
N LYS A 308 -6.38 -11.71 -33.09
CA LYS A 308 -7.08 -10.62 -33.78
C LYS A 308 -8.59 -10.56 -33.46
N HIS A 309 -9.05 -9.35 -33.11
CA HIS A 309 -10.43 -8.88 -33.12
C HIS A 309 -11.45 -9.78 -32.37
N GLU A 310 -11.45 -9.69 -31.04
CA GLU A 310 -12.69 -9.81 -30.28
C GLU A 310 -12.96 -8.48 -29.58
N GLY A 311 -14.18 -8.00 -29.76
CA GLY A 311 -14.52 -6.58 -29.85
C GLY A 311 -15.11 -5.96 -28.60
N ASP A 312 -15.00 -6.60 -27.44
CA ASP A 312 -15.46 -6.01 -26.18
C ASP A 312 -14.24 -5.69 -25.32
N GLU A 313 -14.02 -4.39 -25.04
CA GLU A 313 -13.10 -3.97 -23.98
C GLU A 313 -13.65 -4.53 -22.67
N LEU A 314 -13.07 -5.64 -22.20
CA LEU A 314 -13.40 -6.20 -20.90
C LEU A 314 -13.21 -5.15 -19.81
N GLU A 315 -14.19 -5.06 -18.91
CA GLU A 315 -14.10 -4.19 -17.74
C GLU A 315 -12.82 -4.49 -16.94
N PRO A 316 -12.07 -3.46 -16.53
CA PRO A 316 -10.85 -3.65 -15.77
C PRO A 316 -11.13 -4.38 -14.46
N THR A 317 -10.26 -5.32 -14.08
CA THR A 317 -10.31 -5.89 -12.73
C THR A 317 -9.54 -4.98 -11.77
N LEU A 318 -10.17 -4.60 -10.67
CA LEU A 318 -9.58 -3.74 -9.65
C LEU A 318 -9.03 -4.57 -8.49
N TYR A 319 -7.76 -4.36 -8.17
CA TYR A 319 -7.10 -4.99 -7.03
C TYR A 319 -6.64 -3.94 -6.03
N ASN A 320 -6.96 -4.14 -4.75
CA ASN A 320 -6.24 -3.49 -3.67
C ASN A 320 -4.86 -4.12 -3.58
N VAL A 321 -3.82 -3.30 -3.70
CA VAL A 321 -2.44 -3.76 -3.80
C VAL A 321 -1.52 -3.03 -2.86
N VAL A 322 -0.40 -3.69 -2.61
CA VAL A 322 0.76 -3.12 -1.94
C VAL A 322 1.88 -2.98 -2.95
N VAL A 323 2.30 -1.74 -3.21
CA VAL A 323 3.40 -1.38 -4.12
C VAL A 323 4.67 -1.13 -3.33
N LYS A 324 5.65 -2.02 -3.51
CA LYS A 324 6.97 -1.88 -2.91
C LYS A 324 7.96 -1.27 -3.88
N ARG A 325 8.69 -0.26 -3.43
CA ARG A 325 9.65 0.53 -4.21
C ARG A 325 11.06 0.21 -3.76
N LEU A 326 11.88 -0.27 -4.70
CA LEU A 326 13.25 -0.69 -4.47
C LEU A 326 14.22 0.09 -5.35
N PHE A 327 15.34 0.53 -4.79
CA PHE A 327 16.45 1.10 -5.57
C PHE A 327 17.48 0.01 -5.84
N ILE A 328 17.52 -0.46 -7.09
CA ILE A 328 18.35 -1.58 -7.50
C ILE A 328 19.51 -1.05 -8.35
N HIS A 329 20.73 -1.47 -8.02
CA HIS A 329 21.91 -1.18 -8.82
C HIS A 329 21.79 -1.83 -10.21
N ALA A 330 22.40 -1.24 -11.23
CA ALA A 330 22.26 -1.73 -12.61
C ALA A 330 22.70 -3.21 -12.74
N ASP A 331 23.77 -3.58 -12.04
CA ASP A 331 24.34 -4.92 -12.07
C ASP A 331 23.49 -5.98 -11.34
N ALA A 332 22.52 -5.55 -10.53
CA ALA A 332 21.62 -6.44 -9.77
C ALA A 332 20.24 -6.60 -10.43
N ILE A 333 19.99 -5.95 -11.58
CA ILE A 333 18.68 -6.00 -12.26
C ILE A 333 18.34 -7.42 -12.71
N GLU A 334 19.32 -8.18 -13.23
CA GLU A 334 19.06 -9.53 -13.73
C GLU A 334 18.78 -10.51 -12.58
N VAL A 335 19.51 -10.38 -11.46
CA VAL A 335 19.23 -11.15 -10.24
C VAL A 335 17.83 -10.81 -9.73
N PHE A 336 17.48 -9.52 -9.67
CA PHE A 336 16.13 -9.09 -9.30
C PHE A 336 15.06 -9.69 -10.23
N ARG A 337 15.30 -9.69 -11.54
CA ARG A 337 14.40 -10.28 -12.53
C ARG A 337 14.15 -11.77 -12.26
N GLN A 338 15.20 -12.52 -11.93
CA GLN A 338 15.10 -13.95 -11.61
C GLN A 338 14.32 -14.21 -10.31
N GLU A 339 14.54 -13.39 -9.28
CA GLU A 339 13.80 -13.47 -8.01
C GLU A 339 12.30 -13.18 -8.23
N VAL A 340 11.98 -12.14 -9.01
CA VAL A 340 10.59 -11.81 -9.38
C VAL A 340 9.93 -12.96 -10.15
N GLU A 341 10.62 -13.54 -11.12
CA GLU A 341 10.09 -14.63 -11.93
C GLU A 341 9.85 -15.88 -11.07
N THR A 342 10.74 -16.17 -10.13
CA THR A 342 10.60 -17.28 -9.19
C THR A 342 9.40 -17.07 -8.27
N TRP A 343 9.25 -15.88 -7.68
CA TRP A 343 8.15 -15.55 -6.78
C TRP A 343 6.79 -15.50 -7.52
N PHE A 344 6.73 -14.94 -8.72
CA PHE A 344 5.49 -14.87 -9.50
C PHE A 344 4.90 -16.26 -9.79
N MET A 345 5.74 -17.28 -9.95
CA MET A 345 5.34 -18.67 -10.17
C MET A 345 4.92 -19.41 -8.88
N MET A 346 4.98 -18.76 -7.72
CA MET A 346 4.55 -19.36 -6.46
C MET A 346 3.06 -19.17 -6.25
N ASP A 347 2.42 -20.23 -5.75
CA ASP A 347 1.03 -20.22 -5.34
C ASP A 347 0.89 -21.10 -4.10
N HIS A 348 0.84 -20.47 -2.93
CA HIS A 348 0.77 -21.13 -1.64
C HIS A 348 0.01 -20.23 -0.66
N PRO A 349 -0.90 -20.76 0.19
CA PRO A 349 -1.70 -19.94 1.11
C PRO A 349 -0.84 -19.04 2.00
N ASN A 350 0.32 -19.54 2.44
CA ASN A 350 1.21 -18.84 3.37
C ASN A 350 2.40 -18.12 2.73
N ILE A 351 2.36 -17.90 1.42
CA ILE A 351 3.32 -17.04 0.71
C ILE A 351 2.56 -15.83 0.17
N LEU A 352 3.12 -14.63 0.37
CA LEU A 352 2.49 -13.41 -0.13
C LEU A 352 2.45 -13.42 -1.65
N LYS A 353 1.26 -13.30 -2.24
CA LYS A 353 1.06 -13.33 -3.69
C LYS A 353 1.70 -12.10 -4.32
N LEU A 354 2.62 -12.35 -5.25
CA LEU A 354 3.17 -11.35 -6.15
C LEU A 354 2.29 -11.29 -7.40
N TYR A 355 1.60 -10.17 -7.61
CA TYR A 355 0.84 -9.92 -8.83
C TYR A 355 1.74 -9.55 -10.01
N GLY A 356 2.88 -8.92 -9.74
CA GLY A 356 3.84 -8.58 -10.78
C GLY A 356 4.84 -7.51 -10.37
N ALA A 357 5.60 -7.01 -11.35
CA ALA A 357 6.69 -6.08 -11.10
C ALA A 357 7.00 -5.14 -12.26
N SER A 358 7.64 -4.01 -11.93
CA SER A 358 8.28 -3.08 -12.87
C SER A 358 9.79 -3.09 -12.65
N HIS A 359 10.52 -4.02 -13.28
CA HIS A 359 11.96 -4.18 -13.06
C HIS A 359 12.83 -3.10 -13.73
N CYS A 360 12.40 -2.57 -14.87
CA CYS A 360 13.14 -1.53 -15.59
C CYS A 360 12.88 -0.12 -15.05
N SER A 361 11.86 0.08 -14.20
CA SER A 361 11.56 1.40 -13.68
C SER A 361 12.56 1.79 -12.60
N ARG A 362 12.75 3.10 -12.43
CA ARG A 362 13.41 3.64 -11.24
C ARG A 362 12.47 4.53 -10.43
N PRO A 363 12.20 4.18 -9.15
CA PRO A 363 12.57 2.91 -8.48
C PRO A 363 11.92 1.69 -9.15
N ALA A 364 12.50 0.50 -8.96
CA ALA A 364 11.88 -0.76 -9.36
C ALA A 364 10.67 -1.01 -8.46
N LEU A 365 9.63 -1.64 -9.01
CA LEU A 365 8.37 -1.87 -8.30
C LEU A 365 8.07 -3.36 -8.18
N LEU A 366 7.56 -3.79 -7.02
CA LEU A 366 6.88 -5.07 -6.80
C LEU A 366 5.45 -4.79 -6.39
N VAL A 367 4.50 -5.59 -6.87
CA VAL A 367 3.06 -5.41 -6.66
C VAL A 367 2.51 -6.67 -6.00
N PHE A 368 2.02 -6.53 -4.78
CA PHE A 368 1.56 -7.65 -3.96
C PHE A 368 0.07 -7.56 -3.65
N GLU A 369 -0.51 -8.69 -3.27
CA GLU A 369 -1.75 -8.70 -2.51
C GLU A 369 -1.64 -7.86 -1.22
N ASP A 370 -2.77 -7.38 -0.74
CA ASP A 370 -2.81 -6.54 0.44
C ASP A 370 -2.96 -7.34 1.74
N ALA A 371 -1.87 -7.44 2.49
CA ALA A 371 -1.91 -7.91 3.88
C ALA A 371 -2.38 -6.78 4.83
N THR A 372 -3.70 -6.57 4.89
CA THR A 372 -4.30 -5.42 5.58
C THR A 372 -3.99 -5.36 7.08
N ASN A 373 -3.89 -6.51 7.75
CA ASN A 373 -3.63 -6.59 9.18
C ASN A 373 -2.14 -6.39 9.54
N GLY A 374 -1.26 -6.26 8.53
CA GLY A 374 0.16 -5.92 8.73
C GLY A 374 0.96 -7.05 9.37
N PRO A 375 2.12 -6.74 10.00
CA PRO A 375 2.97 -7.75 10.64
C PRO A 375 2.26 -8.52 11.76
N LEU A 376 2.53 -9.83 11.85
CA LEU A 376 1.94 -10.76 12.82
C LEU A 376 2.16 -10.31 14.27
N VAL A 377 3.36 -9.80 14.58
CA VAL A 377 3.69 -9.30 15.92
C VAL A 377 2.77 -8.13 16.33
N ASN A 378 2.52 -7.19 15.41
CA ASN A 378 1.60 -6.08 15.64
C ASN A 378 0.16 -6.57 15.78
N HIS A 379 -0.24 -7.49 14.91
CA HIS A 379 -1.58 -8.05 14.91
C HIS A 379 -1.91 -8.74 16.23
N LEU A 380 -1.04 -9.62 16.72
CA LEU A 380 -1.23 -10.32 18.00
C LEU A 380 -1.16 -9.36 19.20
N ALA A 381 -0.28 -8.36 19.18
CA ALA A 381 -0.21 -7.34 20.22
C ALA A 381 -1.51 -6.51 20.30
N LEU A 382 -2.06 -6.11 19.15
CA LEU A 382 -3.34 -5.39 19.08
C LEU A 382 -4.50 -6.25 19.59
N GLN A 383 -4.57 -7.51 19.17
CA GLN A 383 -5.61 -8.44 19.65
C GLN A 383 -5.54 -8.62 21.17
N ARG A 384 -4.34 -8.69 21.75
CA ARG A 384 -4.16 -8.75 23.20
C ARG A 384 -4.72 -7.51 23.90
N GLN A 385 -4.47 -6.32 23.35
CA GLN A 385 -5.00 -5.07 23.88
C GLN A 385 -6.53 -5.01 23.82
N LEU A 386 -7.11 -5.32 22.66
CA LEU A 386 -8.57 -5.32 22.45
C LEU A 386 -9.28 -6.29 23.38
N GLN A 387 -8.73 -7.50 23.58
CA GLN A 387 -9.29 -8.47 24.52
C GLN A 387 -9.18 -8.01 25.98
N ALA A 388 -8.07 -7.39 26.37
CA ALA A 388 -7.91 -6.83 27.72
C ALA A 388 -8.92 -5.70 27.99
N GLU A 389 -9.21 -4.86 27.00
CA GLU A 389 -10.23 -3.82 27.07
C GLU A 389 -11.64 -4.41 27.13
N SER A 390 -11.95 -5.37 26.27
CA SER A 390 -13.24 -6.07 26.28
C SER A 390 -13.51 -6.75 27.62
N ARG A 391 -12.51 -7.38 28.26
CA ARG A 391 -12.65 -7.94 29.62
C ARG A 391 -12.94 -6.88 30.68
N ARG A 392 -12.36 -5.68 30.56
CA ARG A 392 -12.65 -4.56 31.47
C ARG A 392 -14.07 -4.02 31.27
N GLU A 393 -14.59 -4.06 30.05
CA GLU A 393 -15.92 -3.55 29.70
C GLU A 393 -17.05 -4.58 29.89
N LYS A 394 -16.83 -5.88 29.64
CA LYS A 394 -17.76 -6.98 29.99
C LYS A 394 -18.02 -7.06 31.50
N ARG A 395 -17.04 -6.66 32.32
CA ARG A 395 -17.24 -6.44 33.77
C ARG A 395 -18.19 -5.28 34.10
N LYS A 396 -18.54 -4.43 33.13
CA LYS A 396 -19.41 -3.25 33.27
C LYS A 396 -20.75 -3.36 32.56
N ARG A 397 -20.87 -4.08 31.44
CA ARG A 397 -22.13 -4.29 30.71
C ARG A 397 -22.22 -5.73 30.19
N ALA A 398 -23.27 -6.44 30.62
CA ALA A 398 -23.49 -7.86 30.35
C ALA A 398 -24.08 -8.17 28.95
N HIS A 399 -23.99 -7.26 28.00
CA HIS A 399 -24.57 -7.48 26.68
C HIS A 399 -23.91 -6.58 25.66
N GLU A 400 -23.06 -7.13 24.79
CA GLU A 400 -22.86 -6.69 23.39
C GLU A 400 -21.87 -7.59 22.65
N LEU A 401 -22.08 -7.65 21.32
CA LEU A 401 -21.65 -8.64 20.33
C LEU A 401 -20.25 -9.25 20.50
N GLU A 402 -20.21 -10.58 20.44
CA GLU A 402 -19.02 -11.40 20.30
C GLU A 402 -18.40 -11.16 18.92
N GLN A 403 -17.24 -10.49 18.86
CA GLN A 403 -16.44 -10.51 17.64
C GLN A 403 -16.05 -11.96 17.36
N GLN A 404 -16.29 -12.40 16.12
CA GLN A 404 -16.06 -13.78 15.70
C GLN A 404 -14.56 -14.02 15.49
N TRP A 405 -13.85 -14.17 16.60
CA TRP A 405 -12.45 -14.55 16.63
C TRP A 405 -12.37 -16.09 16.54
N PRO A 406 -11.73 -16.68 15.51
CA PRO A 406 -11.79 -18.13 15.27
C PRO A 406 -10.99 -18.93 16.30
N TYR A 407 -10.15 -18.26 17.10
CA TYR A 407 -9.31 -18.90 18.09
C TYR A 407 -9.92 -18.82 19.48
N ARG A 408 -9.87 -19.93 20.20
CA ARG A 408 -10.38 -20.05 21.57
C ARG A 408 -9.72 -19.10 22.58
N ASN A 409 -8.42 -18.86 22.44
CA ASN A 409 -7.62 -17.98 23.30
C ASN A 409 -6.36 -17.47 22.58
N GLN A 410 -5.54 -16.66 23.26
CA GLN A 410 -4.36 -16.04 22.65
C GLN A 410 -3.26 -17.04 22.29
N ARG A 411 -3.05 -18.08 23.10
CA ARG A 411 -2.05 -19.13 22.81
C ARG A 411 -2.46 -19.95 21.59
N HIS A 412 -3.75 -20.28 21.48
CA HIS A 412 -4.29 -20.97 20.31
C HIS A 412 -4.11 -20.12 19.05
N ALA A 413 -4.35 -18.80 19.11
CA ALA A 413 -4.08 -17.89 18.00
C ALA A 413 -2.59 -17.83 17.65
N LEU A 414 -1.72 -17.63 18.64
CA LEU A 414 -0.27 -17.56 18.49
C LEU A 414 0.28 -18.77 17.72
N TRP A 415 -0.01 -19.98 18.21
CA TRP A 415 0.54 -21.20 17.63
C TRP A 415 -0.08 -21.55 16.29
N SER A 416 -1.36 -21.25 16.07
CA SER A 416 -1.99 -21.42 14.76
C SER A 416 -1.35 -20.53 13.69
N LEU A 417 -1.08 -19.26 14.03
CA LEU A 417 -0.50 -18.30 13.09
C LEU A 417 0.99 -18.58 12.84
N PHE A 418 1.77 -18.98 13.86
CA PHE A 418 3.16 -19.40 13.65
C PHE A 418 3.28 -20.72 12.89
N LEU A 419 2.32 -21.64 13.05
CA LEU A 419 2.27 -22.85 12.25
C LEU A 419 2.09 -22.54 10.77
N GLN A 420 1.19 -21.62 10.43
CA GLN A 420 1.04 -21.13 9.05
C GLN A 420 2.33 -20.49 8.51
N ALA A 421 3.05 -19.71 9.32
CA ALA A 421 4.36 -19.18 8.93
C ALA A 421 5.38 -20.31 8.67
N ALA A 422 5.41 -21.34 9.52
CA ALA A 422 6.30 -22.48 9.38
C ALA A 422 5.96 -23.33 8.15
N GLU A 423 4.67 -23.50 7.82
CA GLU A 423 4.19 -24.17 6.60
C GLU A 423 4.62 -23.40 5.33
N GLY A 424 4.51 -22.06 5.34
CA GLY A 424 5.05 -21.23 4.27
C GLY A 424 6.57 -21.37 4.13
N LEU A 425 7.29 -21.45 5.24
CA LEU A 425 8.74 -21.63 5.22
C LEU A 425 9.13 -23.02 4.70
N LEU A 426 8.36 -24.06 5.06
CA LEU A 426 8.57 -25.43 4.60
C LEU A 426 8.43 -25.49 3.08
N TYR A 427 7.38 -24.88 2.54
CA TYR A 427 7.22 -24.78 1.09
C TYR A 427 8.40 -24.08 0.39
N LEU A 428 8.96 -23.02 0.99
CA LEU A 428 10.17 -22.39 0.44
C LEU A 428 11.37 -23.35 0.46
N HIS A 429 11.58 -24.07 1.56
CA HIS A 429 12.72 -24.97 1.74
C HIS A 429 12.62 -26.24 0.91
N ASP A 430 11.45 -26.85 0.84
CA ASP A 430 11.25 -28.17 0.23
C ASP A 430 10.83 -28.12 -1.23
N ASP A 431 9.75 -27.42 -1.54
CA ASP A 431 9.23 -27.34 -2.90
C ASP A 431 10.07 -26.41 -3.78
N ARG A 432 10.59 -25.33 -3.20
CA ARG A 432 11.30 -24.28 -3.95
C ARG A 432 12.82 -24.27 -3.76
N ARG A 433 13.35 -25.02 -2.78
CA ARG A 433 14.79 -25.07 -2.43
C ARG A 433 15.39 -23.66 -2.23
N LEU A 434 14.62 -22.77 -1.62
CA LEU A 434 14.92 -21.36 -1.45
C LEU A 434 15.06 -21.02 0.03
N VAL A 435 16.20 -20.44 0.42
CA VAL A 435 16.43 -19.89 1.76
C VAL A 435 15.79 -18.50 1.82
N HIS A 436 14.93 -18.24 2.79
CA HIS A 436 14.28 -16.95 2.96
C HIS A 436 15.33 -15.83 3.17
N SER A 437 16.34 -16.04 4.01
CA SER A 437 17.53 -15.19 4.23
C SER A 437 17.28 -13.79 4.85
N ASN A 438 16.01 -13.48 5.12
CA ASN A 438 15.54 -12.18 5.59
C ASN A 438 14.29 -12.34 6.46
N LEU A 439 14.16 -13.48 7.16
CA LEU A 439 13.01 -13.74 8.00
C LEU A 439 13.12 -12.88 9.27
N LYS A 440 12.06 -12.13 9.56
CA LYS A 440 11.89 -11.28 10.74
C LYS A 440 10.42 -11.01 10.96
N SER A 441 10.05 -10.51 12.14
CA SER A 441 8.63 -10.28 12.48
C SER A 441 7.90 -9.35 11.51
N ASP A 442 8.60 -8.37 10.91
CA ASP A 442 8.03 -7.46 9.89
C ASP A 442 7.62 -8.20 8.59
N ASN A 443 8.22 -9.36 8.33
CA ASN A 443 8.09 -10.10 7.07
C ASN A 443 7.14 -11.31 7.21
N ILE A 444 6.50 -11.46 8.36
CA ILE A 444 5.40 -12.40 8.59
C ILE A 444 4.13 -11.55 8.67
N LEU A 445 3.37 -11.49 7.58
CA LEU A 445 2.22 -10.61 7.45
C LEU A 445 0.89 -11.34 7.67
N VAL A 446 -0.15 -10.60 8.03
CA VAL A 446 -1.51 -11.11 8.21
C VAL A 446 -2.45 -10.40 7.24
N THR A 447 -3.22 -11.17 6.47
CA THR A 447 -4.24 -10.66 5.55
C THR A 447 -5.52 -10.26 6.26
N ALA A 448 -6.43 -9.59 5.56
CA ALA A 448 -7.72 -9.15 6.11
C ALA A 448 -8.56 -10.32 6.67
N ASP A 449 -8.50 -11.49 6.03
CA ASP A 449 -9.14 -12.74 6.42
C ASP A 449 -8.38 -13.52 7.50
N GLY A 450 -7.26 -12.99 8.00
CA GLY A 450 -6.52 -13.58 9.13
C GLY A 450 -5.54 -14.69 8.75
N GLN A 451 -5.18 -14.82 7.48
CA GLN A 451 -4.15 -15.76 7.01
C GLN A 451 -2.75 -15.17 7.13
N VAL A 452 -1.78 -15.98 7.54
CA VAL A 452 -0.37 -15.60 7.62
C VAL A 452 0.32 -15.82 6.30
N LYS A 453 1.12 -14.84 5.88
CA LYS A 453 1.87 -14.84 4.63
C LYS A 453 3.31 -14.38 4.83
N LEU A 454 4.27 -15.20 4.41
CA LEU A 454 5.67 -14.81 4.35
C LEU A 454 5.94 -13.90 3.15
N THR A 455 6.81 -12.90 3.34
CA THR A 455 7.23 -11.96 2.30
C THR A 455 8.73 -11.67 2.37
N ASP A 456 9.25 -10.94 1.39
CA ASP A 456 10.64 -10.48 1.30
C ASP A 456 11.72 -11.57 1.31
N PHE A 457 11.35 -12.81 0.97
CA PHE A 457 12.33 -13.87 0.70
C PHE A 457 13.13 -13.55 -0.57
N GLY A 458 14.42 -13.92 -0.58
CA GLY A 458 15.35 -13.59 -1.67
C GLY A 458 15.79 -12.11 -1.75
N LEU A 459 14.95 -11.18 -1.32
CA LEU A 459 15.24 -9.73 -1.36
C LEU A 459 16.36 -9.30 -0.41
N GLY A 460 16.58 -10.03 0.69
CA GLY A 460 17.66 -9.73 1.64
C GLY A 460 19.06 -9.82 1.00
N MET A 461 19.27 -10.82 0.14
CA MET A 461 20.53 -10.98 -0.59
C MET A 461 20.72 -9.90 -1.67
N LEU A 462 19.64 -9.53 -2.37
CA LEU A 462 19.65 -8.40 -3.31
C LEU A 462 19.99 -7.08 -2.60
N ALA A 463 19.41 -6.85 -1.42
CA ALA A 463 19.71 -5.68 -0.61
C ALA A 463 21.18 -5.67 -0.18
N LEU A 464 21.71 -6.80 0.33
CA LEU A 464 23.12 -6.91 0.69
C LEU A 464 24.06 -6.67 -0.48
N GLN A 465 23.76 -7.18 -1.67
CA GLN A 465 24.56 -6.91 -2.88
C GLN A 465 24.53 -5.41 -3.23
N ASN A 466 23.35 -4.79 -3.22
CA ASN A 466 23.21 -3.34 -3.44
C ASN A 466 23.98 -2.53 -2.37
N HIS A 467 23.98 -2.97 -1.12
CA HIS A 467 24.69 -2.32 -0.01
C HIS A 467 26.20 -2.53 -0.05
N ALA A 468 26.68 -3.72 -0.41
CA ALA A 468 28.11 -3.99 -0.62
C ALA A 468 28.69 -3.08 -1.70
N VAL A 469 27.88 -2.72 -2.70
CA VAL A 469 28.23 -1.73 -3.72
C VAL A 469 28.16 -0.28 -3.19
N GLN A 470 27.38 -0.01 -2.13
CA GLN A 470 27.10 1.34 -1.61
C GLN A 470 27.78 1.69 -0.27
N ASP A 471 28.61 0.82 0.30
CA ASP A 471 29.45 1.05 1.50
C ASP A 471 28.70 1.44 2.80
N LYS A 472 27.38 1.21 2.87
CA LYS A 472 26.54 1.55 4.04
C LYS A 472 26.26 0.31 4.89
N LYS A 473 26.42 0.44 6.23
CA LYS A 473 26.08 -0.58 7.23
C LYS A 473 24.62 -1.04 7.09
N PHE A 474 24.40 -2.33 6.90
CA PHE A 474 23.06 -2.95 6.93
C PHE A 474 22.60 -3.08 8.38
N GLN A 475 21.49 -2.45 8.75
CA GLN A 475 21.07 -2.27 10.14
C GLN A 475 20.30 -3.47 10.75
N GLU A 476 20.23 -4.62 10.06
CA GLU A 476 19.34 -5.73 10.46
C GLU A 476 20.06 -7.07 10.70
N LEU A 477 21.35 -7.02 11.06
CA LEU A 477 22.13 -8.23 11.39
C LEU A 477 21.60 -8.98 12.63
N GLY A 478 20.85 -8.31 13.52
CA GLY A 478 20.37 -8.91 14.77
C GLY A 478 19.32 -10.02 14.59
N TRP A 479 18.61 -10.05 13.46
CA TRP A 479 17.69 -11.15 13.12
C TRP A 479 18.39 -12.38 12.55
N ARG A 480 19.68 -12.26 12.21
CA ARG A 480 20.44 -13.32 11.57
C ARG A 480 21.10 -14.22 12.60
N ALA A 481 21.22 -15.49 12.22
CA ALA A 481 21.99 -16.48 12.96
C ALA A 481 23.45 -16.02 13.19
N PRO A 482 24.09 -16.39 14.31
CA PRO A 482 25.44 -15.92 14.66
C PRO A 482 26.48 -16.18 13.57
N ASN A 483 26.43 -17.33 12.90
CA ASN A 483 27.30 -17.70 11.78
C ASN A 483 27.14 -16.76 10.57
N CYS A 484 25.98 -16.13 10.40
CA CYS A 484 25.69 -15.19 9.32
C CYS A 484 26.08 -13.73 9.62
N ARG A 485 26.53 -13.40 10.84
CA ARG A 485 26.93 -12.03 11.25
C ARG A 485 28.39 -11.69 10.91
N GLN A 486 29.20 -12.67 10.50
CA GLN A 486 30.63 -12.49 10.25
C GLN A 486 30.90 -11.67 8.97
N LYS A 487 32.02 -10.92 8.92
CA LYS A 487 32.37 -9.93 7.87
C LYS A 487 32.53 -10.47 6.44
N LYS A 488 32.47 -11.78 6.21
CA LYS A 488 32.50 -12.36 4.85
C LYS A 488 31.07 -12.62 4.38
N LEU A 489 30.83 -12.46 3.08
CA LEU A 489 29.54 -12.74 2.45
C LEU A 489 29.24 -14.25 2.54
N PHE A 490 28.79 -14.70 3.70
CA PHE A 490 28.33 -16.07 3.95
C PHE A 490 26.95 -16.22 3.29
N ARG A 491 26.74 -17.34 2.60
CA ARG A 491 25.42 -17.67 2.03
C ARG A 491 24.59 -18.33 3.13
N PRO A 492 23.45 -17.75 3.54
CA PRO A 492 22.57 -18.37 4.53
C PRO A 492 22.09 -19.74 4.05
N SER A 493 21.84 -20.62 5.03
CA SER A 493 21.32 -21.96 4.87
C SER A 493 19.89 -22.06 5.39
N PHE A 494 19.19 -23.18 5.13
CA PHE A 494 17.86 -23.43 5.69
C PHE A 494 17.85 -23.36 7.22
N GLN A 495 18.92 -23.80 7.88
CA GLN A 495 19.08 -23.73 9.33
C GLN A 495 19.16 -22.29 9.86
N ASP A 496 19.57 -21.33 9.03
CA ASP A 496 19.62 -19.92 9.43
C ASP A 496 18.22 -19.29 9.44
N ASP A 497 17.31 -19.74 8.58
CA ASP A 497 15.91 -19.33 8.64
C ASP A 497 15.22 -19.89 9.89
N ILE A 498 15.59 -21.10 10.34
CA ILE A 498 15.04 -21.70 11.58
C ILE A 498 15.42 -20.86 12.80
N TYR A 499 16.67 -20.41 12.88
CA TYR A 499 17.10 -19.47 13.91
C TYR A 499 16.28 -18.16 13.87
N SER A 500 16.13 -17.57 12.68
CA SER A 500 15.37 -16.33 12.50
C SER A 500 13.87 -16.50 12.83
N LEU A 501 13.27 -17.66 12.53
CA LEU A 501 11.90 -18.00 12.94
C LEU A 501 11.80 -18.09 14.47
N GLY A 502 12.81 -18.67 15.13
CA GLY A 502 12.89 -18.74 16.59
C GLY A 502 12.91 -17.36 17.24
N LEU A 503 13.63 -16.40 16.64
CA LEU A 503 13.57 -15.00 17.07
C LEU A 503 12.18 -14.38 16.86
N CYS A 504 11.49 -14.68 15.76
CA CYS A 504 10.13 -14.17 15.53
C CYS A 504 9.15 -14.71 16.59
N VAL A 505 9.27 -15.99 16.95
CA VAL A 505 8.48 -16.60 18.04
C VAL A 505 8.77 -15.89 19.37
N LEU A 506 10.06 -15.69 19.70
CA LEU A 506 10.48 -15.00 20.92
C LEU A 506 9.95 -13.55 20.97
N ASP A 507 9.93 -12.84 19.84
CA ASP A 507 9.43 -11.47 19.71
C ASP A 507 7.97 -11.32 20.18
N VAL A 508 7.15 -12.36 19.97
CA VAL A 508 5.76 -12.37 20.43
C VAL A 508 5.61 -12.96 21.84
N LEU A 509 6.44 -13.95 22.19
CA LEU A 509 6.42 -14.60 23.49
C LEU A 509 6.86 -13.67 24.63
N VAL A 510 7.74 -12.71 24.35
CA VAL A 510 8.31 -11.80 25.36
C VAL A 510 8.05 -10.34 24.99
N PRO A 511 6.84 -9.80 25.27
CA PRO A 511 6.43 -8.48 24.82
C PRO A 511 7.31 -7.35 25.34
N SER A 512 7.95 -7.53 26.50
CA SER A 512 8.87 -6.56 27.10
C SER A 512 10.16 -6.38 26.28
N LEU A 513 10.56 -7.38 25.51
CA LEU A 513 11.75 -7.36 24.64
C LEU A 513 11.38 -7.16 23.17
N SER A 514 10.09 -7.01 22.86
CA SER A 514 9.62 -7.03 21.49
C SER A 514 10.17 -5.89 20.64
N SER A 515 10.39 -6.17 19.37
CA SER A 515 10.85 -5.25 18.33
C SER A 515 9.96 -4.01 18.18
N ILE A 516 8.67 -4.12 18.51
CA ILE A 516 7.70 -3.03 18.40
C ILE A 516 7.68 -2.08 19.62
N VAL A 517 8.41 -2.40 20.69
CA VAL A 517 8.46 -1.58 21.90
C VAL A 517 9.40 -0.38 21.70
N GLN A 518 8.91 0.82 22.01
CA GLN A 518 9.68 2.07 21.82
C GLN A 518 10.64 2.40 22.97
N ALA A 519 10.42 1.87 24.17
CA ALA A 519 11.23 2.19 25.35
C ALA A 519 12.33 1.14 25.55
N LYS A 520 13.60 1.57 25.57
CA LYS A 520 14.72 0.73 25.99
C LYS A 520 14.77 0.65 27.51
N SER A 521 14.91 -0.56 28.05
CA SER A 521 15.34 -0.72 29.44
C SER A 521 16.83 -0.37 29.52
N PRO A 522 17.24 0.66 30.28
CA PRO A 522 18.64 1.08 30.34
C PRO A 522 19.58 0.01 30.93
N ASN A 523 19.04 -0.96 31.69
CA ASN A 523 19.80 -2.03 32.35
C ASN A 523 19.26 -3.45 32.04
N GLY A 524 18.36 -3.60 31.05
CA GLY A 524 17.79 -4.89 30.65
C GLY A 524 18.46 -5.47 29.41
N PRO A 525 18.12 -6.72 29.03
CA PRO A 525 18.54 -7.25 27.74
C PRO A 525 18.04 -6.35 26.58
N GLY A 526 18.79 -6.37 25.47
CA GLY A 526 18.40 -5.65 24.25
C GLY A 526 17.05 -6.13 23.70
N ARG A 527 16.53 -5.43 22.69
CA ARG A 527 15.31 -5.88 22.01
C ARG A 527 15.62 -6.98 21.00
N VAL A 528 14.63 -7.81 20.72
CA VAL A 528 14.71 -8.80 19.63
C VAL A 528 15.06 -8.08 18.32
N GLY A 529 16.05 -8.61 17.61
CA GLY A 529 16.53 -8.05 16.35
C GLY A 529 17.63 -6.99 16.47
N GLU A 530 18.05 -6.61 17.67
CA GLU A 530 19.26 -5.80 17.88
C GLU A 530 20.54 -6.65 17.72
N GLU A 531 21.64 -6.06 17.24
CA GLU A 531 22.86 -6.79 16.82
C GLU A 531 23.52 -7.61 17.95
N GLU A 532 23.42 -7.12 19.19
CA GLU A 532 23.98 -7.75 20.39
C GLU A 532 22.93 -8.59 21.16
N PHE A 533 21.73 -8.79 20.61
CA PHE A 533 20.70 -9.59 21.25
C PHE A 533 21.10 -11.08 21.23
N ASP A 534 21.07 -11.70 22.41
CA ASP A 534 21.30 -13.13 22.62
C ASP A 534 20.00 -13.82 23.11
N PRO A 535 19.35 -14.64 22.27
CA PRO A 535 18.13 -15.35 22.66
C PRO A 535 18.35 -16.44 23.71
N LEU A 536 19.59 -16.90 23.91
CA LEU A 536 19.93 -17.99 24.84
C LEU A 536 20.45 -17.49 26.19
N ALA A 537 20.52 -16.17 26.40
CA ALA A 537 20.92 -15.61 27.69
C ALA A 537 19.90 -15.98 28.79
N ASP A 538 20.40 -16.33 29.98
CA ASP A 538 19.55 -16.70 31.12
C ASP A 538 18.50 -15.63 31.45
N SER A 539 18.87 -14.36 31.32
CA SER A 539 17.98 -13.21 31.56
C SER A 539 16.82 -13.11 30.56
N VAL A 540 16.99 -13.64 29.35
CA VAL A 540 15.95 -13.71 28.31
C VAL A 540 15.09 -14.96 28.51
N LEU A 541 15.72 -16.12 28.67
CA LEU A 541 15.01 -17.39 28.86
C LEU A 541 14.14 -17.36 30.13
N ALA A 542 14.61 -16.74 31.21
CA ALA A 542 13.83 -16.56 32.44
C ALA A 542 12.48 -15.85 32.23
N LEU A 543 12.33 -15.04 31.17
CA LEU A 543 11.09 -14.34 30.82
C LEU A 543 10.08 -15.21 30.07
N ILE A 544 10.43 -16.45 29.70
CA ILE A 544 9.54 -17.40 29.02
C ILE A 544 9.04 -18.43 30.05
N PRO A 545 7.89 -18.21 30.72
CA PRO A 545 7.48 -19.01 31.87
C PRO A 545 7.05 -20.44 31.51
N VAL A 546 6.59 -20.66 30.28
CA VAL A 546 6.14 -21.98 29.83
C VAL A 546 7.33 -22.77 29.32
N GLU A 547 7.64 -23.89 29.98
CA GLU A 547 8.83 -24.70 29.70
C GLU A 547 8.89 -25.17 28.25
N THR A 548 7.79 -25.70 27.72
CA THR A 548 7.74 -26.18 26.33
C THR A 548 8.03 -25.07 25.31
N HIS A 549 7.58 -23.83 25.58
CA HIS A 549 7.88 -22.68 24.72
C HIS A 549 9.38 -22.30 24.81
N ARG A 550 9.95 -22.36 26.01
CA ARG A 550 11.37 -22.10 26.26
C ARG A 550 12.25 -23.12 25.54
N GLU A 551 11.96 -24.41 25.69
CA GLU A 551 12.65 -25.50 24.99
C GLU A 551 12.61 -25.34 23.48
N LEU A 552 11.46 -24.95 22.91
CA LEU A 552 11.34 -24.69 21.47
C LEU A 552 12.29 -23.57 21.02
N VAL A 553 12.32 -22.44 21.74
CA VAL A 553 13.21 -21.32 21.41
C VAL A 553 14.67 -21.74 21.54
N VAL A 554 15.04 -22.44 22.62
CA VAL A 554 16.41 -22.93 22.83
C VAL A 554 16.85 -23.83 21.68
N ASP A 555 16.03 -24.79 21.30
CA ASP A 555 16.38 -25.77 20.26
C ASP A 555 16.37 -25.15 18.84
N MET A 556 15.62 -24.07 18.60
CA MET A 556 15.67 -23.33 17.32
C MET A 556 16.87 -22.37 17.24
N CYS A 557 17.26 -21.78 18.37
CA CYS A 557 18.24 -20.70 18.42
C CYS A 557 19.67 -21.15 18.75
N GLN A 558 19.98 -22.45 18.61
CA GLN A 558 21.33 -22.98 18.84
C GLN A 558 22.38 -22.25 17.99
N VAL A 559 23.57 -22.04 18.56
CA VAL A 559 24.67 -21.34 17.87
C VAL A 559 25.11 -22.12 16.63
N GLU A 560 25.35 -23.42 16.80
CA GLU A 560 25.73 -24.32 15.72
C GLU A 560 24.52 -24.73 14.87
N PRO A 561 24.54 -24.54 13.54
CA PRO A 561 23.41 -24.87 12.66
C PRO A 561 22.94 -26.33 12.75
N GLU A 562 23.88 -27.27 12.91
CA GLU A 562 23.60 -28.72 12.99
C GLU A 562 22.88 -29.13 14.28
N ALA A 563 22.94 -28.29 15.32
CA ALA A 563 22.30 -28.54 16.60
C ALA A 563 20.86 -27.99 16.67
N ARG A 564 20.44 -27.20 15.67
CA ARG A 564 19.10 -26.63 15.60
C ARG A 564 18.08 -27.70 15.19
N LEU A 565 16.83 -27.49 15.57
CA LEU A 565 15.72 -28.33 15.08
C LEU A 565 15.64 -28.31 13.56
N THR A 566 15.18 -29.43 13.00
CA THR A 566 14.64 -29.44 11.63
C THR A 566 13.29 -28.73 11.59
N LEU A 567 12.90 -28.21 10.43
CA LEU A 567 11.65 -27.46 10.29
C LEU A 567 10.41 -28.34 10.56
N GLU A 568 10.47 -29.62 10.21
CA GLU A 568 9.45 -30.61 10.50
C GLU A 568 9.28 -30.85 12.00
N GLN A 569 10.39 -30.87 12.76
CA GLN A 569 10.35 -30.94 14.22
C GLN A 569 9.76 -29.67 14.83
N VAL A 570 10.09 -28.49 14.29
CA VAL A 570 9.49 -27.21 14.71
C VAL A 570 7.97 -27.24 14.51
N ILE A 571 7.51 -27.61 13.31
CA ILE A 571 6.09 -27.74 12.96
C ILE A 571 5.40 -28.72 13.92
N SER A 572 5.99 -29.89 14.15
CA SER A 572 5.43 -30.92 15.04
C SER A 572 5.29 -30.44 16.50
N ARG A 573 6.23 -29.60 16.99
CA ARG A 573 6.15 -28.99 18.32
C ARG A 573 5.07 -27.90 18.37
N MET A 574 5.01 -27.02 17.36
CA MET A 574 3.99 -25.96 17.27
C MET A 574 2.58 -26.54 17.16
N GLN A 575 2.38 -27.64 16.44
CA GLN A 575 1.09 -28.34 16.35
C GLN A 575 0.62 -28.85 17.72
N ARG A 576 1.51 -29.51 18.48
CA ARG A 576 1.18 -29.95 19.85
C ARG A 576 0.77 -28.78 20.75
N MET A 577 1.53 -27.69 20.72
CA MET A 577 1.23 -26.49 21.51
C MET A 577 -0.09 -25.83 21.10
N ARG A 578 -0.39 -25.80 19.80
CA ARG A 578 -1.68 -25.32 19.28
C ARG A 578 -2.84 -26.16 19.81
N ASP A 579 -2.72 -27.48 19.73
CA ASP A 579 -3.78 -28.42 20.12
C ASP A 579 -4.01 -28.39 21.64
N GLU A 580 -2.94 -28.33 22.43
CA GLU A 580 -3.01 -28.12 23.89
C GLU A 580 -3.69 -26.78 24.22
N ALA A 581 -3.28 -25.69 23.56
CA ALA A 581 -3.88 -24.38 23.75
C ALA A 581 -5.35 -24.34 23.32
N ALA A 582 -5.76 -25.11 22.32
CA ALA A 582 -7.16 -25.22 21.90
C ALA A 582 -8.03 -25.90 22.95
N LEU A 583 -7.46 -26.69 23.86
CA LEU A 583 -8.16 -27.35 24.96
C LEU A 583 -8.30 -26.46 26.22
N GLU A 584 -7.51 -25.39 26.33
CA GLU A 584 -7.58 -24.44 27.46
C GLU A 584 -8.88 -23.60 27.48
N PRO A 585 -9.39 -23.19 28.65
CA PRO A 585 -10.55 -22.31 28.76
C PRO A 585 -10.36 -20.96 28.06
N ALA A 586 -11.42 -20.41 27.45
CA ALA A 586 -11.38 -19.10 26.78
C ALA A 586 -11.05 -17.92 27.74
N ASP A 587 -11.39 -18.10 29.01
CA ASP A 587 -11.28 -17.09 30.08
C ASP A 587 -10.23 -17.43 31.15
N SER A 588 -9.28 -18.34 30.88
CA SER A 588 -8.21 -18.58 31.85
C SER A 588 -7.45 -17.27 32.09
N SER A 589 -7.54 -16.76 33.32
CA SER A 589 -6.92 -15.51 33.76
C SER A 589 -5.38 -15.54 33.70
N GLU A 590 -4.82 -16.72 33.48
CA GLU A 590 -3.39 -16.97 33.24
C GLU A 590 -2.99 -16.85 31.75
N CYS A 591 -3.97 -16.73 30.84
CA CYS A 591 -3.73 -16.43 29.41
C CYS A 591 -3.22 -14.98 29.18
N CYS A 592 -3.06 -14.21 30.27
CA CYS A 592 -2.40 -12.90 30.29
C CYS A 592 -0.89 -12.98 30.55
N ILE A 593 -0.31 -14.18 30.73
CA ILE A 593 1.12 -14.38 30.92
C ILE A 593 1.77 -14.79 29.58
N LEU A 594 1.62 -13.91 28.60
CA LEU A 594 2.63 -13.66 27.56
C LEU A 594 3.13 -12.24 27.77
#